data_AF-A0A5M4D960-F1
#
_entry.id   AF-A0A5M4D960-F1
#
_cell.length_a   1.000
_cell.length_b   1.000
_cell.length_c   1.000
_cell.angle_alpha   90.00
_cell.angle_beta   90.00
_cell.angle_gamma   90.00
#
_symmetry.space_group_name_H-M   'P 1'
#
loop_
_entity.id
_entity.type
_entity.pdbx_description
1 polymer ?
#
loop_
_entity_poly.entity_id
_entity_poly.type
_entity_poly.pdbx_seq_one_letter_code
_entity_poly.pdbx_strand_id
1 'polypeptide(L)'
;MHSRSLPIALLALIVLLPACGKRSVTVRNATQRTIEVRLVNDAFLSGDRTLGQSRLQPDQSVTFGPLKKVPLLEPIDLEVSLSGDFGNVPLKHRIDKRNVNLVIEPAGLDTWAGIVIRRTDQRYQ
;
A
#
# COMPACT_ATOMS: atom_id res chain seq x y z
N MET A 1 -37.15 -13.27 -54.26
CA MET A 1 -37.97 -12.60 -53.22
C MET A 1 -37.74 -13.29 -51.89
N HIS A 2 -37.80 -12.53 -50.80
CA HIS A 2 -37.52 -12.87 -49.39
C HIS A 2 -36.08 -12.65 -48.90
N SER A 3 -35.82 -11.36 -48.72
CA SER A 3 -35.09 -10.79 -47.59
C SER A 3 -35.29 -11.58 -46.28
N ARG A 4 -34.21 -11.75 -45.49
CA ARG A 4 -34.18 -11.21 -44.13
C ARG A 4 -32.78 -11.08 -43.57
N SER A 5 -32.54 -9.84 -43.17
CA SER A 5 -31.36 -9.20 -42.61
C SER A 5 -31.14 -9.50 -41.13
N LEU A 6 -29.84 -9.44 -40.79
CA LEU A 6 -29.21 -8.89 -39.59
C LEU A 6 -28.99 -9.79 -38.35
N PRO A 7 -27.85 -9.53 -37.65
CA PRO A 7 -27.15 -10.45 -36.78
C PRO A 7 -27.60 -10.28 -35.34
N ILE A 8 -27.64 -11.37 -34.59
CA ILE A 8 -27.78 -11.29 -33.14
C ILE A 8 -26.38 -11.22 -32.55
N ALA A 9 -25.87 -9.99 -32.48
CA ALA A 9 -24.91 -9.60 -31.48
C ALA A 9 -25.58 -9.79 -30.11
N LEU A 10 -25.04 -10.65 -29.25
CA LEU A 10 -25.43 -10.67 -27.84
C LEU A 10 -24.21 -10.73 -26.95
N LEU A 11 -23.80 -9.52 -26.58
CA LEU A 11 -23.28 -9.10 -25.28
C LEU A 11 -22.35 -10.11 -24.58
N ALA A 12 -21.04 -9.88 -24.75
CA ALA A 12 -20.09 -10.17 -23.70
C ALA A 12 -20.46 -9.30 -22.48
N LEU A 13 -21.34 -9.82 -21.61
CA LEU A 13 -21.53 -9.29 -20.27
C LEU A 13 -20.26 -9.62 -19.48
N ILE A 14 -19.22 -8.80 -19.66
CA ILE A 14 -18.09 -8.76 -18.75
C ILE A 14 -18.68 -8.24 -17.46
N VAL A 15 -19.03 -9.17 -16.57
CA VAL A 15 -19.23 -8.88 -15.17
C VAL A 15 -17.91 -8.31 -14.69
N LEU A 16 -17.83 -6.97 -14.61
CA LEU A 16 -16.83 -6.27 -13.82
C LEU A 16 -17.12 -6.62 -12.35
N LEU A 17 -16.82 -7.86 -11.96
CA LEU A 17 -16.52 -8.16 -10.57
C LEU A 17 -15.42 -7.15 -10.23
N PRO A 18 -15.60 -6.26 -9.24
CA PRO A 18 -14.51 -5.46 -8.76
C PRO A 18 -13.47 -6.47 -8.32
N ALA A 19 -12.42 -6.64 -9.13
CA ALA A 19 -11.36 -7.59 -8.87
C ALA A 19 -10.72 -7.10 -7.59
N CYS A 20 -11.18 -7.65 -6.47
CA CYS A 20 -10.69 -7.35 -5.16
C CYS A 20 -9.29 -7.93 -5.10
N GLY A 21 -8.33 -7.16 -5.61
CA GLY A 21 -6.95 -7.57 -5.75
C GLY A 21 -6.41 -7.79 -4.35
N LYS A 22 -5.95 -9.00 -4.05
CA LYS A 22 -5.20 -9.25 -2.83
C LYS A 22 -3.95 -8.38 -2.90
N ARG A 23 -3.88 -7.36 -2.04
CA ARG A 23 -2.69 -6.55 -1.82
C ARG A 23 -2.02 -6.93 -0.51
N SER A 24 -0.70 -6.96 -0.49
CA SER A 24 0.08 -7.12 0.73
C SER A 24 1.25 -6.14 0.76
N VAL A 25 1.47 -5.50 1.90
CA VAL A 25 2.60 -4.61 2.12
C VAL A 25 3.44 -5.17 3.26
N THR A 26 4.65 -5.59 2.96
CA THR A 26 5.62 -6.02 3.97
C THR A 26 6.57 -4.88 4.25
N VAL A 27 6.76 -4.55 5.53
CA VAL A 27 7.64 -3.47 5.98
C VAL A 27 8.64 -4.05 6.95
N ARG A 28 9.93 -3.79 6.74
CA ARG A 28 11.03 -4.14 7.63
C ARG A 28 11.67 -2.86 8.18
N ASN A 29 11.91 -2.82 9.48
CA ASN A 29 12.66 -1.77 10.12
C ASN A 29 14.16 -2.12 10.11
N ALA A 30 14.94 -1.49 9.25
CA ALA A 30 16.41 -1.61 9.25
C ALA A 30 17.10 -0.45 9.99
N THR A 31 16.34 0.33 10.77
CA THR A 31 16.88 1.39 11.62
C THR A 31 17.25 0.85 13.00
N GLN A 32 18.07 1.60 13.74
CA GLN A 32 18.38 1.31 15.15
C GLN A 32 17.31 1.81 16.12
N ARG A 33 16.21 2.38 15.63
CA ARG A 33 15.14 2.98 16.44
C ARG A 33 13.84 2.23 16.26
N THR A 34 12.96 2.32 17.24
CA THR A 34 11.60 1.83 17.09
C THR A 34 10.81 2.77 16.18
N ILE A 35 10.11 2.21 15.20
CA ILE A 35 9.26 2.97 14.28
C ILE A 35 7.80 2.57 14.44
N GLU A 36 6.91 3.49 14.11
CA GLU A 36 5.50 3.23 13.95
C GLU A 36 5.15 3.31 12.48
N VAL A 37 4.48 2.27 11.99
CA VAL A 37 4.08 2.14 10.60
C VAL A 37 2.56 2.05 10.54
N ARG A 38 1.95 2.86 9.70
CA ARG A 38 0.51 2.92 9.50
C ARG A 38 0.19 2.83 8.02
N LEU A 39 -0.70 1.92 7.65
CA LEU A 39 -1.21 1.83 6.31
C LEU A 39 -2.54 2.59 6.25
N VAL A 40 -2.60 3.61 5.41
CA VAL A 40 -3.75 4.50 5.26
C VAL A 40 -4.29 4.39 3.84
N ASN A 41 -5.60 4.29 3.72
CA ASN A 41 -6.32 4.43 2.46
C ASN A 41 -6.92 5.84 2.45
N ASP A 42 -6.41 6.67 1.54
CA ASP A 42 -6.94 7.99 1.27
C ASP A 42 -8.15 7.83 0.35
N ALA A 43 -9.32 7.64 0.98
CA ALA A 43 -10.57 7.58 0.26
C ALA A 43 -11.05 9.01 0.02
N PHE A 44 -10.89 9.48 -1.23
CA PHE A 44 -11.31 10.80 -1.73
C PHE A 44 -12.68 11.29 -1.21
N LEU A 45 -13.61 10.37 -0.95
CA LEU A 45 -14.99 10.68 -0.54
C LEU A 45 -15.34 10.26 0.90
N SER A 46 -14.47 9.54 1.61
CA SER A 46 -14.78 8.97 2.94
C SER A 46 -13.76 9.30 4.03
N GLY A 47 -12.74 10.10 3.69
CA GLY A 47 -11.65 10.44 4.59
C GLY A 47 -10.64 9.31 4.75
N ASP A 48 -9.52 9.65 5.38
CA ASP A 48 -8.41 8.73 5.60
C ASP A 48 -8.83 7.56 6.48
N ARG A 49 -8.76 6.34 5.94
CA ARG A 49 -9.03 5.10 6.67
C ARG A 49 -7.74 4.38 7.00
N THR A 50 -7.49 4.13 8.28
CA THR A 50 -6.41 3.23 8.69
C THR A 50 -6.77 1.78 8.36
N LEU A 51 -5.93 1.14 7.54
CA LEU A 51 -6.04 -0.27 7.15
C LEU A 51 -5.27 -1.20 8.10
N GLY A 52 -4.22 -0.68 8.72
CA GLY A 52 -3.40 -1.41 9.68
C GLY A 52 -2.35 -0.49 10.31
N GLN A 53 -1.92 -0.84 11.51
CA GLN A 53 -0.86 -0.13 12.23
C GLN A 53 0.00 -1.14 12.98
N SER A 54 1.30 -0.90 13.07
CA SER A 54 2.21 -1.70 13.88
C SER A 54 3.37 -0.86 14.38
N ARG A 55 3.94 -1.29 15.51
CA ARG A 55 5.17 -0.74 16.07
C ARG A 55 6.28 -1.75 15.87
N LEU A 56 7.34 -1.35 15.18
CA LEU A 56 8.46 -2.22 14.80
C LEU A 56 9.71 -1.82 15.56
N GLN A 57 10.24 -2.74 16.36
CA GLN A 57 11.58 -2.61 16.93
C GLN A 57 12.65 -2.76 15.82
N PRO A 58 13.92 -2.45 16.10
CA PRO A 58 15.02 -2.70 15.16
C PRO A 58 14.99 -4.14 14.61
N ASP A 59 15.25 -4.28 13.31
CA ASP A 59 15.25 -5.52 12.53
C ASP A 59 13.93 -6.30 12.47
N GLN A 60 12.84 -5.78 13.05
CA GLN A 60 11.52 -6.40 12.93
C GLN A 60 10.86 -6.13 11.59
N SER A 61 9.98 -7.05 11.19
CA SER A 61 9.15 -6.91 10.00
C SER A 61 7.69 -7.22 10.29
N VAL A 62 6.78 -6.56 9.58
CA VAL A 62 5.34 -6.82 9.58
C VAL A 62 4.82 -6.91 8.16
N THR A 63 3.79 -7.73 7.96
CA THR A 63 3.07 -7.80 6.69
C THR A 63 1.62 -7.38 6.91
N PHE A 64 1.20 -6.32 6.23
CA PHE A 64 -0.18 -5.87 6.15
C PHE A 64 -0.86 -6.55 4.95
N GLY A 65 -1.71 -7.54 5.20
CA GLY A 65 -2.50 -8.17 4.15
C GLY A 65 -3.03 -9.56 4.50
N PRO A 66 -3.83 -10.17 3.61
CA PRO A 66 -4.32 -9.60 2.35
C PRO A 66 -5.39 -8.51 2.57
N LEU A 67 -5.21 -7.35 1.94
CA LEU A 67 -6.13 -6.21 2.03
C LEU A 67 -7.35 -6.46 1.13
N LYS A 68 -8.30 -7.28 1.60
CA LYS A 68 -9.48 -7.75 0.83
C LYS A 68 -10.63 -6.73 0.72
N LYS A 69 -10.49 -5.52 1.25
CA LYS A 69 -11.59 -4.53 1.32
C LYS A 69 -11.22 -3.17 0.74
N VAL A 70 -10.09 -3.09 0.05
CA VAL A 70 -9.61 -1.83 -0.55
C VAL A 70 -9.85 -1.91 -2.05
N PRO A 71 -10.68 -1.03 -2.62
CA PRO A 71 -10.85 -0.92 -4.06
C PRO A 71 -9.49 -0.79 -4.77
N LEU A 72 -9.35 -1.47 -5.91
CA LEU A 72 -8.09 -1.52 -6.65
C LEU A 72 -7.63 -0.13 -7.14
N LEU A 73 -8.55 0.81 -7.30
CA LEU A 73 -8.23 2.15 -7.80
C LEU A 73 -7.99 3.16 -6.69
N GLU A 74 -8.27 2.80 -5.43
CA GLU A 74 -8.01 3.71 -4.33
C GLU A 74 -6.53 3.68 -3.93
N PRO A 75 -5.95 4.86 -3.70
CA PRO A 75 -4.58 4.95 -3.27
C PRO A 75 -4.42 4.44 -1.84
N ILE A 76 -3.26 3.85 -1.59
CA ILE A 76 -2.85 3.41 -0.26
C ILE A 76 -1.51 4.08 0.01
N ASP A 77 -1.37 4.70 1.17
CA ASP A 77 -0.12 5.25 1.66
C ASP A 77 0.39 4.42 2.84
N LEU A 78 1.70 4.18 2.85
CA LEU A 78 2.42 3.84 4.06
C LEU A 78 2.88 5.14 4.72
N GLU A 79 2.49 5.32 5.97
CA GLU A 79 2.98 6.36 6.87
C GLU A 79 3.98 5.75 7.84
N VAL A 80 5.13 6.40 8.00
CA VAL A 80 6.18 5.96 8.91
C VAL A 80 6.61 7.12 9.81
N SER A 81 6.65 6.87 11.10
CA SER A 81 7.14 7.81 12.12
C SER A 81 8.13 7.14 13.06
N LEU A 82 9.05 7.93 13.63
CA LEU A 82 9.89 7.47 14.72
C LEU A 82 9.05 7.45 16.00
N SER A 83 9.16 6.36 16.78
CA SER A 83 8.41 6.24 18.02
C SER A 83 8.99 7.20 19.07
N GLY A 84 8.15 8.09 19.61
CA GLY A 84 8.56 9.15 20.53
C GLY A 84 8.53 10.57 19.94
N ASP A 85 8.43 10.71 18.62
CA ASP A 85 8.26 11.99 17.93
C ASP A 85 6.78 12.40 17.84
N PHE A 86 6.11 12.50 18.99
CA PHE A 86 4.71 12.94 19.06
C PHE A 86 4.61 14.42 18.60
N GLY A 87 4.35 14.62 17.31
CA GLY A 87 4.20 15.94 16.67
C GLY A 87 4.83 16.05 15.27
N ASN A 88 5.69 15.11 14.86
CA ASN A 88 6.30 15.15 13.53
C ASN A 88 5.35 14.63 12.44
N VAL A 89 5.41 15.28 11.28
CA VAL A 89 4.69 14.84 10.07
C VAL A 89 5.25 13.48 9.65
N PRO A 90 4.43 12.42 9.55
CA PRO A 90 4.91 11.11 9.16
C PRO A 90 5.44 11.14 7.72
N LEU A 91 6.48 10.35 7.46
CA LEU A 91 6.97 10.14 6.11
C LEU A 91 5.94 9.28 5.35
N LYS A 92 5.41 9.82 4.25
CA LYS A 92 4.41 9.14 3.41
C LYS A 92 5.06 8.47 2.20
N HIS A 93 4.64 7.25 1.89
CA HIS A 93 5.02 6.54 0.68
C HIS A 93 3.80 5.88 0.02
N ARG A 94 3.48 6.30 -1.21
CA ARG A 94 2.37 5.75 -1.98
C ARG A 94 2.67 4.31 -2.43
N ILE A 95 1.74 3.41 -2.15
CA ILE A 95 1.75 2.02 -2.59
C ILE A 95 1.00 1.93 -3.93
N ASP A 96 1.76 1.83 -5.02
CA ASP A 96 1.28 1.74 -6.41
C ASP A 96 1.12 0.28 -6.90
N LYS A 97 1.83 -0.66 -6.29
CA LYS A 97 1.88 -2.09 -6.68
C LYS A 97 1.02 -2.95 -5.76
N ARG A 98 0.58 -4.10 -6.27
CA ARG A 98 -0.26 -5.04 -5.50
C ARG A 98 0.47 -5.60 -4.28
N ASN A 99 1.70 -6.05 -4.47
CA ASN A 99 2.55 -6.58 -3.40
C ASN A 99 3.85 -5.79 -3.37
N VAL A 100 4.19 -5.26 -2.19
CA VAL A 100 5.39 -4.42 -2.02
C VAL A 100 6.13 -4.83 -0.76
N ASN A 101 7.45 -5.00 -0.90
CA ASN A 101 8.37 -5.14 0.20
C ASN A 101 9.10 -3.81 0.38
N LEU A 102 8.99 -3.23 1.56
CA LEU A 102 9.58 -1.95 1.93
C LEU A 102 10.56 -2.16 3.08
N VAL A 103 11.69 -1.47 3.01
CA VAL A 103 12.69 -1.41 4.07
C VAL A 103 12.82 0.04 4.51
N ILE A 104 12.72 0.26 5.81
CA ILE A 104 12.91 1.58 6.43
C ILE A 104 14.37 1.64 6.90
N GLU A 105 15.14 2.53 6.29
CA GLU A 105 16.57 2.67 6.56
C GLU A 105 16.84 4.00 7.28
N PRO A 106 17.91 4.09 8.09
CA PRO A 106 18.37 5.37 8.59
C PRO A 106 18.75 6.24 7.39
N ALA A 107 18.29 7.48 7.40
CA ALA A 107 18.67 8.41 6.36
C ALA A 107 20.03 9.05 6.65
N GLY A 108 20.64 9.59 5.60
CA GLY A 108 21.81 10.45 5.76
C GLY A 108 21.47 11.74 6.53
N LEU A 109 22.53 12.48 6.88
CA LEU A 109 22.47 13.77 7.57
C LEU A 109 21.70 14.86 6.80
N ASP A 110 21.36 14.58 5.54
CA ASP A 110 20.73 15.47 4.58
C ASP A 110 19.20 15.40 4.57
N THR A 111 18.58 14.45 5.29
CA THR A 111 17.12 14.35 5.36
C THR A 111 16.58 14.82 6.72
N TRP A 112 15.54 15.65 6.68
CA TRP A 112 14.87 16.15 7.89
C TRP A 112 14.16 15.04 8.68
N ALA A 113 13.73 13.96 8.03
CA ALA A 113 12.98 12.87 8.66
C ALA A 113 13.88 11.85 9.37
N GLY A 114 15.19 11.84 9.10
CA GLY A 114 16.14 10.88 9.68
C GLY A 114 15.94 9.42 9.25
N ILE A 115 14.94 9.14 8.41
CA ILE A 115 14.64 7.82 7.84
C ILE A 115 14.25 7.95 6.37
N VAL A 116 14.50 6.90 5.59
CA VAL A 116 14.06 6.77 4.20
C VAL A 116 13.32 5.46 3.97
N ILE A 117 12.31 5.48 3.11
CA ILE A 117 11.54 4.30 2.70
C ILE A 117 12.11 3.81 1.38
N ARG A 118 12.66 2.59 1.36
CA ARG A 118 13.16 1.96 0.12
C ARG A 118 12.29 0.79 -0.28
N ARG A 119 11.92 0.76 -1.56
CA ARG A 119 11.33 -0.42 -2.18
C ARG A 119 12.43 -1.43 -2.42
N THR A 120 12.22 -2.64 -1.92
CA THR A 120 13.12 -3.74 -2.20
C THR A 120 12.47 -4.60 -3.28
N ASP A 121 13.09 -4.66 -4.46
CA ASP A 121 12.65 -5.54 -5.56
C ASP A 121 12.98 -7.02 -5.31
N GLN A 122 13.30 -7.39 -4.07
CA GLN A 122 13.55 -8.78 -3.71
C GLN A 122 12.26 -9.57 -3.78
N ARG A 123 12.07 -10.16 -4.97
CA ARG A 123 11.70 -11.57 -5.11
C ARG A 123 12.75 -12.38 -4.34
N TYR A 124 12.66 -12.42 -3.01
CA TYR A 124 13.36 -13.49 -2.30
C TYR A 124 12.66 -14.79 -2.66
N GLN A 125 13.47 -15.67 -3.24
CA GLN A 125 13.18 -17.04 -3.63
C GLN A 125 12.69 -17.86 -2.43
#